data_AF-A0A956JLM9-F1
#
_entry.id   AF-A0A956JLM9-F1
#
_cell.length_a   1.000
_cell.length_b   1.000
_cell.length_c   1.000
_cell.angle_alpha   90.00
_cell.angle_beta   90.00
_cell.angle_gamma   90.00
#
_symmetry.space_group_name_H-M   'P 1'
#
loop_
_entity.id
_entity.type
_entity.pdbx_description
1 polymer ?
#
loop_
_entity_poly.entity_id
_entity_poly.type
_entity_poly.pdbx_seq_one_letter_code
_entity_poly.pdbx_strand_id
1 'polypeptide(L)' 'MSDTIDPKTLAAVDRVVSVDVPMDVAFNKEKMATATASVLERLGCPGCHSGWDIRWRYIREFEINPATLEAKVKTIVR' A
#
# COMPACT_ATOMS: atom_id res chain seq x y z
N MET A 1 28.56 -18.08 -18.45
CA MET A 1 27.83 -19.13 -17.73
C MET A 1 26.40 -18.66 -17.57
N SER A 2 25.43 -19.55 -17.80
CA SER A 2 24.01 -19.25 -17.75
C SER A 2 23.61 -19.06 -16.28
N ASP A 3 23.25 -17.84 -15.89
CA ASP A 3 22.64 -17.58 -14.59
C ASP A 3 21.23 -18.16 -14.61
N THR A 4 21.16 -19.45 -14.30
CA THR A 4 19.90 -20.14 -14.07
C THR A 4 19.35 -19.56 -12.78
N ILE A 5 18.29 -18.75 -12.87
CA ILE A 5 17.61 -18.26 -11.67
C ILE A 5 17.10 -19.49 -10.90
N ASP A 6 17.63 -19.69 -9.70
CA ASP A 6 17.28 -20.83 -8.86
C ASP A 6 15.76 -20.85 -8.58
N PRO A 7 15.10 -22.02 -8.60
CA PRO A 7 13.68 -22.15 -8.25
C PRO A 7 13.36 -21.68 -6.83
N LYS A 8 14.35 -21.63 -5.94
CA LYS A 8 14.24 -21.07 -4.59
C LYS A 8 14.03 -19.54 -4.59
N THR A 9 14.55 -18.85 -5.62
CA THR A 9 14.30 -17.43 -5.88
C THR A 9 12.87 -17.20 -6.37
N LEU A 10 12.31 -18.15 -7.13
CA LEU A 10 10.89 -18.18 -7.50
C LEU A 10 9.97 -18.61 -6.34
N ALA A 11 10.50 -19.17 -5.25
CA ALA A 11 9.76 -19.48 -4.03
C ALA A 11 9.81 -18.34 -2.98
N ALA A 12 10.65 -17.31 -3.18
CA ALA A 12 10.63 -16.08 -2.39
C ALA A 12 9.45 -15.14 -2.75
N VAL A 13 8.51 -15.64 -3.55
CA VAL A 13 7.45 -14.86 -4.21
C VAL A 13 6.26 -14.54 -3.30
N ASP A 14 6.19 -15.05 -2.07
CA ASP A 14 4.99 -14.93 -1.23
C ASP A 14 5.08 -13.90 -0.08
N ARG A 15 6.08 -13.01 -0.11
CA ARG A 15 6.25 -11.95 0.92
C ARG A 15 6.07 -10.54 0.41
N VAL A 16 5.42 -10.39 -0.74
CA VAL A 16 5.02 -9.10 -1.31
C VAL A 16 3.56 -8.87 -0.98
N VAL A 17 3.24 -7.76 -0.33
CA VAL A 17 1.85 -7.35 -0.06
C VAL A 17 1.57 -5.99 -0.65
N SER A 18 0.40 -5.83 -1.27
CA SER A 18 -0.06 -4.54 -1.75
C SER A 18 -1.07 -3.97 -0.76
N VAL A 19 -0.91 -2.70 -0.40
CA VAL A 19 -1.80 -2.00 0.51
C VAL A 19 -2.29 -0.74 -0.16
N ASP A 20 -3.59 -0.65 -0.34
CA ASP A 20 -4.24 0.56 -0.83
C ASP A 20 -4.46 1.52 0.35
N VAL A 21 -3.93 2.72 0.23
CA VAL A 21 -3.94 3.73 1.29
C VAL A 21 -4.48 5.06 0.76
N PRO A 22 -5.47 5.68 1.44
CA PRO A 22 -5.92 7.02 1.12
C PRO A 22 -4.80 8.06 1.20
N MET A 23 -4.86 9.10 0.36
CA MET A 23 -3.88 10.19 0.36
C MET A 23 -3.80 10.90 1.73
N ASP A 24 -4.92 11.10 2.42
CA ASP A 24 -4.94 11.78 3.73
C ASP A 24 -4.26 10.96 4.85
N VAL A 25 -4.16 9.64 4.68
CA VAL A 25 -3.40 8.73 5.54
C VAL A 25 -1.93 8.73 5.12
N ALA A 26 -1.66 8.58 3.82
CA ALA A 26 -0.30 8.47 3.29
C ALA A 26 0.59 9.70 3.57
N PHE A 27 -0.01 10.91 3.53
CA PHE A 27 0.70 12.17 3.77
C PHE A 27 0.62 12.67 5.22
N ASN A 28 0.13 11.85 6.14
CA ASN A 28 0.11 12.15 7.56
C ASN A 28 0.93 11.11 8.33
N LYS A 29 1.97 11.57 9.04
CA LYS A 29 2.95 10.69 9.70
C LYS A 29 2.29 9.78 10.74
N GLU A 30 1.43 10.34 11.59
CA GLU A 30 0.79 9.62 12.70
C GLU A 30 -0.19 8.56 12.18
N LYS A 31 -1.02 8.92 11.20
CA LYS A 31 -1.94 8.00 10.53
C LYS A 31 -1.18 6.90 9.80
N MET A 32 -0.11 7.23 9.10
CA MET A 32 0.69 6.26 8.35
C MET A 32 1.43 5.29 9.27
N ALA A 33 1.98 5.77 10.39
CA ALA A 33 2.59 4.90 11.41
C ALA A 33 1.58 3.91 11.98
N THR A 34 0.37 4.40 12.30
CA THR A 34 -0.74 3.56 12.80
C THR A 34 -1.17 2.52 11.76
N ALA A 35 -1.32 2.92 10.49
CA ALA A 35 -1.67 2.02 9.40
C ALA A 35 -0.57 0.96 9.17
N THR A 36 0.69 1.35 9.25
CA THR A 36 1.84 0.43 9.10
C THR A 36 1.86 -0.61 10.20
N ALA A 37 1.71 -0.20 11.47
CA ALA A 37 1.64 -1.13 12.60
C ALA A 37 0.47 -2.12 12.45
N SER A 38 -0.69 -1.65 11.99
CA SER A 38 -1.85 -2.52 11.74
C SER A 38 -1.62 -3.53 10.61
N VAL A 39 -0.92 -3.13 9.54
CA VAL A 39 -0.51 -4.07 8.48
C VAL A 39 0.49 -5.09 9.03
N LEU A 40 1.51 -4.64 9.75
CA LEU A 40 2.55 -5.51 10.32
C LEU A 40 2.01 -6.49 11.36
N GLU A 41 1.00 -6.09 12.14
CA GLU A 41 0.27 -6.98 13.05
C GLU A 41 -0.35 -8.16 12.31
N ARG A 42 -1.00 -7.89 11.16
CA ARG A 42 -1.57 -8.93 10.29
C ARG A 42 -0.50 -9.82 9.67
N LEU A 43 0.72 -9.31 9.50
CA LEU A 43 1.88 -10.05 9.00
C LEU A 43 2.64 -10.79 10.12
N GLY A 44 2.20 -10.67 11.38
CA GLY A 44 2.63 -11.48 12.52
C GLY A 44 3.48 -10.76 13.58
N CYS A 45 3.92 -9.52 13.34
CA CYS A 45 4.63 -8.73 14.35
C CYS A 45 4.47 -7.23 14.06
N PRO A 46 3.78 -6.45 14.92
CA PRO A 46 3.45 -5.05 14.67
C PRO A 46 4.66 -4.10 14.57
N GLY A 47 5.84 -4.53 15.04
CA GLY A 47 7.09 -3.75 14.97
C GLY A 47 8.13 -4.32 14.00
N CYS A 48 7.86 -5.43 13.32
CA CYS A 48 8.85 -6.10 12.48
C CYS A 48 8.62 -5.77 11.00
N HIS A 49 9.48 -4.94 10.43
CA HIS A 49 9.44 -4.63 9.00
C HIS A 49 10.23 -5.63 8.13
N SER A 50 11.16 -6.36 8.74
CA SER A 50 12.07 -7.24 8.02
C SER A 50 11.34 -8.44 7.40
N GLY A 51 11.71 -8.75 6.15
CA GLY A 51 11.22 -9.94 5.45
C GLY A 51 9.91 -9.75 4.68
N TRP A 52 9.33 -8.54 4.62
CA TRP A 52 8.16 -8.22 3.79
C TRP A 52 8.46 -7.07 2.83
N ASP A 53 8.01 -7.19 1.57
CA ASP A 53 7.95 -6.08 0.60
C ASP A 53 6.53 -5.50 0.62
N ILE A 54 6.33 -4.41 1.36
CA ILE A 54 5.04 -3.75 1.51
C ILE A 54 4.93 -2.63 0.48
N ARG A 55 4.05 -2.81 -0.50
CA ARG A 55 3.81 -1.88 -1.59
C ARG A 55 2.58 -1.04 -1.32
N TRP A 56 2.81 0.20 -0.91
CA TRP A 56 1.76 1.17 -0.68
C TRP A 56 1.30 1.79 -2.00
N ARG A 57 0.00 1.73 -2.28
CA ARG A 57 -0.63 2.31 -3.46
C ARG A 57 -1.63 3.37 -3.02
N TYR A 58 -1.54 4.55 -3.62
CA TYR A 58 -2.42 5.66 -3.25
C TYR A 58 -3.79 5.50 -3.91
N ILE A 59 -4.85 5.51 -3.08
CA ILE A 59 -6.22 5.63 -3.56
C ILE A 59 -6.49 7.11 -3.80
N ARG A 60 -6.90 7.45 -5.03
CA ARG A 60 -7.48 8.75 -5.36
C ARG A 60 -8.95 8.54 -5.68
N GLU A 61 -9.81 9.18 -4.90
CA GLU A 61 -11.23 9.24 -5.21
C GLU A 61 -11.48 10.47 -6.09
N PHE A 62 -12.33 10.31 -7.10
CA PHE A 62 -12.78 11.39 -7.96
C PHE A 62 -14.30 11.47 -7.89
N GLU A 63 -14.82 12.70 -7.86
CA GLU A 63 -16.23 12.99 -8.00
C GLU A 63 -16.47 13.58 -9.40
N ILE A 64 -17.46 13.03 -10.11
CA ILE A 64 -17.84 13.51 -11.45
C ILE A 64 -18.98 14.51 -11.30
N ASN A 65 -18.79 15.71 -11.86
CA ASN A 65 -19.88 16.65 -12.02
C ASN A 65 -20.85 16.14 -13.10
N PRO A 66 -22.13 15.86 -12.80
CA PRO A 66 -23.05 15.30 -13.78
C PRO A 66 -23.42 16.27 -14.90
N ALA A 67 -23.28 17.59 -14.70
CA ALA A 67 -23.61 18.60 -15.70
C ALA A 67 -22.45 18.87 -16.67
N THR A 68 -21.20 18.78 -16.20
CA THR A 68 -20.01 19.11 -17.01
C THR A 68 -19.15 17.90 -17.37
N LEU A 69 -19.40 16.75 -16.74
CA LEU A 69 -18.59 15.51 -16.80
C LEU A 69 -17.13 15.68 -16.33
N GLU A 70 -16.82 16.80 -15.69
CA GLU A 70 -15.50 17.05 -15.13
C GLU A 70 -15.27 16.24 -13.86
N ALA A 71 -14.09 15.63 -13.76
CA ALA A 71 -13.64 14.94 -12.56
C ALA A 71 -12.94 15.92 -11.60
N LYS A 72 -13.32 15.89 -10.32
CA LYS A 72 -12.62 16.59 -9.24
C LYS A 72 -12.10 15.59 -8.23
N VAL A 73 -10.89 15.81 -7.71
CA VAL A 73 -10.37 14.99 -6.61
C VAL A 73 -11.30 15.14 -5.42
N LYS A 74 -11.80 14.03 -4.91
CA LYS A 74 -12.65 13.99 -3.73
C LYS A 74 -11.74 14.03 -2.51
N THR A 75 -11.70 15.18 -1.85
CA THR A 75 -11.02 15.32 -0.57
C THR A 75 -11.92 14.73 0.51
N ILE A 76 -11.56 13.56 1.05
CA ILE A 76 -12.24 12.98 2.20
C ILE A 76 -11.69 13.69 3.45
N VAL A 77 -12.38 14.73 3.90
CA VAL A 77 -12.17 15.30 5.24
C VAL A 77 -13.17 14.58 6.15
N ARG A 78 -12.69 13.64 6.95
CA ARG A 78 -13.49 13.02 8.02
C ARG A 78 -13.42 13.86 9.28
#